data_AF-A0A925EWB4-F1
#
_entry.id   AF-A0A925EWB4-F1
#
_cell.length_a   1.000
_cell.length_b   1.000
_cell.length_c   1.000
_cell.angle_alpha   90.00
_cell.angle_beta   90.00
_cell.angle_gamma   90.00
#
_symmetry.space_group_name_H-M   'P 1'
#
loop_
_entity.id
_entity.type
_entity.pdbx_description
1 polymer ?
#
loop_
_entity_poly.entity_id
_entity_poly.type
_entity_poly.pdbx_seq_one_letter_code
_entity_poly.pdbx_strand_id
1 'polypeptide(L)' 'MEIATYREWTIAVRESNGGFVAFLTDATGKKFDKALICMPSPDAAAQCARKFINWWIKCDQQRK' A
#
# COMPACT_ATOMS: atom_id res chain seq x y z
N MET A 1 10.95 -4.46 9.34
CA MET A 1 9.98 -4.40 8.22
C MET A 1 8.64 -4.82 8.78
N GLU A 2 7.66 -3.91 8.79
CA GLU A 2 6.30 -4.23 9.25
C GLU A 2 5.46 -4.70 8.05
N ILE A 3 4.71 -5.78 8.25
CA ILE A 3 3.82 -6.37 7.26
C ILE A 3 2.43 -6.44 7.87
N ALA A 4 1.43 -5.89 7.19
CA ALA A 4 0.04 -5.96 7.59
C ALA A 4 -0.84 -6.36 6.41
N THR A 5 -1.89 -7.13 6.68
CA THR A 5 -2.91 -7.48 5.68
C THR A 5 -4.09 -6.52 5.80
N TYR A 6 -4.59 -6.01 4.67
CA TYR A 6 -5.75 -5.13 4.61
C TYR A 6 -6.60 -5.42 3.38
N ARG A 7 -7.85 -5.87 3.56
CA ARG A 7 -8.78 -6.22 2.46
C ARG A 7 -8.14 -7.17 1.43
N GLU A 8 -7.47 -8.21 1.91
CA GLU A 8 -6.74 -9.21 1.09
C GLU A 8 -5.48 -8.68 0.38
N TRP A 9 -5.12 -7.41 0.57
CA TRP A 9 -3.83 -6.87 0.15
C TRP A 9 -2.81 -6.97 1.27
N THR A 10 -1.56 -7.22 0.90
CA THR A 10 -0.41 -7.13 1.80
C THR A 10 0.24 -5.76 1.67
N ILE A 11 0.44 -5.09 2.80
CA ILE A 11 1.14 -3.81 2.94
C ILE A 11 2.47 -4.10 3.65
N ALA A 12 3.58 -3.90 2.97
CA ALA A 12 4.92 -3.97 3.56
C ALA A 12 5.53 -2.58 3.62
N VAL A 13 5.83 -2.10 4.83
CA VAL A 13 6.47 -0.78 5.02
C VAL A 13 7.96 -0.94 5.21
N ARG A 14 8.74 -0.17 4.46
CA ARG A 14 10.20 -0.12 4.58
C ARG A 14 10.69 1.32 4.65
N GLU A 15 11.76 1.52 5.39
CA GLU A 15 12.49 2.78 5.40
C GLU A 15 13.23 2.97 4.07
N SER A 16 13.22 4.18 3.55
CA SER A 16 13.89 4.58 2.30
C SER A 16 14.22 6.06 2.35
N ASN A 17 15.49 6.42 2.18
CA ASN A 17 16.00 7.80 2.09
C ASN A 17 15.43 8.76 3.17
N GLY A 18 15.46 8.36 4.44
CA GLY A 18 15.00 9.21 5.56
C GLY A 18 13.48 9.31 5.72
N GLY A 19 12.72 8.44 5.06
CA GLY A 19 11.28 8.28 5.28
C GLY A 19 10.83 6.83 5.09
N PHE A 20 9.52 6.62 4.96
CA PHE A 20 8.91 5.29 4.90
C PHE A 20 8.04 5.16 3.66
N VAL A 21 8.19 4.03 2.97
CA VAL A 21 7.44 3.71 1.75
C VAL A 21 6.67 2.42 1.98
N ALA A 22 5.41 2.41 1.54
CA ALA A 22 4.57 1.23 1.54
C ALA A 22 4.60 0.54 0.18
N PHE A 23 4.90 -0.76 0.20
CA PHE A 23 4.85 -1.68 -0.93
C PHE A 23 3.59 -2.51 -0.83
N LEU A 24 2.88 -2.63 -1.94
CA LEU A 24 1.58 -3.30 -1.99
C LEU A 24 1.69 -4.58 -2.81
N THR A 25 1.03 -5.63 -2.33
CA THR A 25 0.80 -6.88 -3.08
C THR A 25 -0.68 -7.22 -2.96
N ASP A 26 -1.35 -7.49 -4.08
CA ASP A 26 -2.77 -7.84 -4.06
C ASP A 26 -3.00 -9.30 -3.64
N ALA A 27 -4.28 -9.70 -3.56
CA ALA A 27 -4.70 -11.05 -3.17
C ALA A 27 -4.19 -12.15 -4.11
N THR A 28 -3.82 -11.81 -5.35
CA THR A 28 -3.29 -12.75 -6.35
C THR A 28 -1.77 -12.88 -6.26
N GLY A 29 -1.12 -12.14 -5.35
CA GLY A 29 0.33 -12.07 -5.25
C GLY A 29 0.97 -11.09 -6.24
N LYS A 30 0.16 -10.33 -7.00
CA LYS A 30 0.68 -9.33 -7.93
C LYS A 30 1.15 -8.10 -7.15
N LYS A 31 2.41 -7.76 -7.35
CA LYS A 31 3.02 -6.58 -6.74
C LYS A 31 2.55 -5.32 -7.46
N PHE A 32 2.33 -4.27 -6.68
CA PHE A 32 2.20 -2.93 -7.22
C PHE A 32 3.60 -2.35 -7.38
N ASP A 33 4.08 -2.29 -8.62
CA ASP A 33 5.48 -1.98 -8.93
C ASP A 33 5.86 -0.51 -8.66
N LYS A 34 4.88 0.35 -8.37
CA LYS A 34 5.13 1.76 -8.05
C LYS A 34 5.19 1.95 -6.54
N ALA A 35 6.30 2.51 -6.06
CA ALA A 35 6.39 3.03 -4.71
C ALA A 35 5.31 4.10 -4.49
N LEU A 36 4.57 3.98 -3.39
CA LEU A 36 3.71 5.07 -2.93
C LEU A 36 4.56 6.25 -2.43
N ILE A 37 3.89 7.37 -2.16
CA ILE A 37 4.51 8.57 -1.60
C ILE A 37 5.33 8.20 -0.35
N CYS A 38 6.56 8.73 -0.27
CA CYS A 38 7.40 8.61 0.91
C CYS A 38 6.80 9.42 2.05
N MET A 39 6.59 8.77 3.20
CA MET A 39 5.92 9.34 4.37
C MET A 39 6.89 9.50 5.54
N PRO A 40 6.64 10.45 6.46
CA PRO A 40 7.53 10.72 7.59
C PRO A 40 7.51 9.63 8.67
N SER A 41 6.54 8.72 8.65
CA SER A 41 6.42 7.63 9.63
C SER A 41 5.87 6.35 8.97
N PRO A 42 6.15 5.16 9.55
CA PRO A 42 5.64 3.90 9.02
C PRO A 42 4.12 3.83 9.07
N ASP A 43 3.49 4.37 10.13
CA ASP A 43 2.04 4.42 10.27
C ASP A 43 1.40 5.32 9.18
N ALA A 44 2.00 6.47 8.89
CA ALA A 44 1.54 7.34 7.81
C ALA A 44 1.65 6.66 6.43
N ALA A 45 2.73 5.91 6.18
CA ALA A 45 2.90 5.11 4.97
C ALA A 45 1.80 4.03 4.85
N ALA A 46 1.52 3.32 5.95
CA ALA A 46 0.47 2.31 6.01
C ALA A 46 -0.94 2.91 5.80
N GLN A 47 -1.23 4.07 6.40
CA GLN A 47 -2.50 4.77 6.19
C GLN A 47 -2.67 5.23 4.74
N CYS A 48 -1.60 5.76 4.13
CA CYS A 48 -1.60 6.12 2.71
C CYS A 48 -1.93 4.91 1.83
N ALA A 49 -1.29 3.77 2.10
CA ALA A 49 -1.52 2.52 1.42
C ALA A 49 -2.98 2.03 1.54
N ARG A 50 -3.57 2.11 2.74
CA ARG A 50 -5.00 1.75 2.94
C ARG A 50 -5.93 2.66 2.16
N LYS A 51 -5.68 3.97 2.11
CA LYS A 51 -6.46 4.93 1.31
C LYS A 51 -6.36 4.61 -0.18
N PHE A 52 -5.16 4.30 -0.66
CA PHE A 52 -4.94 3.87 -2.04
C PHE A 52 -5.71 2.59 -2.38
N ILE A 53 -5.60 1.54 -1.55
CA ILE A 53 -6.33 0.28 -1.76
C ILE A 53 -7.84 0.53 -1.85
N ASN A 54 -8.40 1.36 -0.96
CA ASN A 54 -9.82 1.69 -0.99
C ASN A 54 -10.23 2.43 -2.26
N TRP A 55 -9.42 3.37 -2.73
CA TRP A 55 -9.65 4.05 -4.00
C TRP A 55 -9.57 3.08 -5.19
N TRP A 56 -8.55 2.23 -5.23
CA TRP A 56 -8.36 1.24 -6.28
C TRP A 56 -9.55 0.28 -6.41
N ILE A 57 -10.03 -0.27 -5.28
CA ILE A 57 -11.21 -1.16 -5.25
C ILE A 57 -12.44 -0.44 -5.78
N LYS A 58 -12.68 0.83 -5.39
CA LYS A 58 -13.80 1.62 -5.89
C LYS A 58 -13.72 1.82 -7.41
N CYS A 59 -12.53 2.11 -7.94
CA CYS A 59 -12.32 2.24 -9.38
C CYS A 59 -12.53 0.93 -10.13
N ASP A 60 -12.13 -0.22 -9.57
CA ASP A 60 -12.37 -1.54 -10.17
C ASP A 60 -13.87 -1.86 -10.25
N GLN A 61 -14.62 -1.55 -9.18
CA GLN A 61 -16.07 -1.75 -9.13
C GLN A 61 -16.84 -0.91 -10.16
N GLN A 62 -16.35 0.28 -10.52
CA GLN A 62 -16.98 1.14 -11.53
C GLN A 62 -16.66 0.73 -12.98
N ARG A 63 -15.69 -0.17 -13.19
CA ARG A 63 -15.29 -0.65 -14.52
C ARG A 63 -16.01 -1.92 -14.96
N LYS A 64 -16.76 -2.56 -14.05
CA LYS A 64 -17.58 -3.75 -14.31
C LYS A 64 -19.03 -3.35 -14.44
#